data_AF-A0A316MNR9-F1
#
_entry.id   AF-A0A316MNR9-F1
#
_cell.length_a   1.000
_cell.length_b   1.000
_cell.length_c   1.000
_cell.angle_alpha   90.00
_cell.angle_beta   90.00
_cell.angle_gamma   90.00
#
_symmetry.space_group_name_H-M   'P 1'
#
loop_
_entity.id
_entity.type
_entity.pdbx_description
1 polymer ?
#
loop_
_entity_poly.entity_id
_entity_poly.type
_entity_poly.pdbx_seq_one_letter_code
_entity_poly.pdbx_strand_id
1 'polypeptide(L)'
;MIQCEGQLSFMDLLTATTNDFKPGDWIEKENVGEQLTFDQITQMVNQLIIMDMSTVSHEWYKVVMVERIVMVENNTQRRLVYYDGGKQRGMVNEMYFDETMRFPARAYRLKG
;
A
#
# COMPACT_ATOMS: atom_id res chain seq x y z
N MET A 1 -20.34 -0.91 -40.39
CA MET A 1 -19.12 -1.69 -40.09
C MET A 1 -17.93 -0.81 -40.38
N ILE A 2 -16.88 -0.91 -39.53
CA ILE A 2 -15.59 -0.19 -39.56
C ILE A 2 -15.65 1.21 -38.94
N GLN A 3 -14.87 1.61 -37.92
CA GLN A 3 -13.97 0.96 -36.95
C GLN A 3 -13.89 1.96 -35.77
N CYS A 4 -13.80 1.45 -34.54
CA CYS A 4 -13.63 2.28 -33.35
C CYS A 4 -12.25 2.93 -33.33
N GLU A 5 -12.19 4.26 -33.26
CA GLU A 5 -10.96 4.97 -32.87
C GLU A 5 -11.00 5.19 -31.36
N GLY A 6 -10.53 4.17 -30.63
CA GLY A 6 -10.25 4.29 -29.20
C GLY A 6 -9.09 5.25 -29.00
N GLN A 7 -9.39 6.49 -28.62
CA GLN A 7 -8.40 7.37 -28.02
C GLN A 7 -7.92 6.71 -26.73
N LEU A 8 -6.70 6.17 -26.74
CA LEU A 8 -6.01 5.76 -25.53
C LEU A 8 -5.80 7.01 -24.69
N SER A 9 -6.37 7.00 -23.48
CA SER A 9 -6.17 8.07 -22.51
C SER A 9 -4.69 8.13 -22.13
N PHE A 10 -4.15 9.32 -21.85
CA PHE A 10 -2.80 9.46 -21.30
C PHE A 10 -2.63 8.64 -19.99
N MET A 11 -3.74 8.35 -19.30
CA MET A 11 -3.79 7.45 -18.14
C MET A 11 -3.57 5.97 -18.51
N ASP A 12 -3.99 5.54 -19.71
CA ASP A 12 -3.79 4.16 -20.21
C ASP A 12 -2.32 3.92 -20.64
N LEU A 13 -1.60 4.98 -21.02
CA LEU A 13 -0.19 4.88 -21.40
C LEU A 13 0.74 4.79 -20.19
N LEU A 14 0.36 5.40 -19.05
CA LEU A 14 1.11 5.32 -17.79
C LEU A 14 0.88 4.03 -17.01
N THR A 15 -0.17 3.26 -17.35
CA THR A 15 -0.48 1.96 -16.74
C THR A 15 0.18 0.78 -17.46
N ALA A 16 0.68 0.98 -18.68
CA ALA A 16 1.11 -0.10 -19.57
C ALA A 16 2.49 -0.75 -19.28
N THR A 17 3.13 -0.49 -18.13
CA THR A 17 4.46 -1.08 -17.82
C THR A 17 4.63 -1.64 -16.41
N THR A 18 3.55 -1.85 -15.66
CA THR A 18 3.67 -2.35 -14.28
C THR A 18 2.62 -3.43 -14.07
N ASN A 19 2.99 -4.56 -13.45
CA ASN A 19 2.02 -5.53 -12.96
C ASN A 19 0.79 -4.79 -12.39
N ASP A 20 -0.40 -5.05 -12.95
CA ASP A 20 -1.67 -4.38 -12.61
C ASP A 20 -2.14 -4.78 -11.21
N PHE A 21 -1.40 -4.36 -10.18
CA PHE A 21 -1.72 -4.65 -8.80
C PHE A 21 -2.95 -3.84 -8.37
N LYS A 22 -3.84 -4.50 -7.63
CA LYS A 22 -5.03 -3.91 -7.04
C LYS A 22 -4.98 -4.00 -5.53
N PRO A 23 -5.64 -3.07 -4.81
CA PRO A 23 -5.82 -3.21 -3.37
C PRO A 23 -6.46 -4.56 -3.05
N GLY A 24 -5.79 -5.35 -2.19
CA GLY A 24 -6.24 -6.67 -1.81
C GLY A 24 -5.42 -7.82 -2.36
N ASP A 25 -4.63 -7.58 -3.41
CA ASP A 25 -3.82 -8.61 -4.03
C ASP A 25 -2.75 -9.12 -3.06
N TRP A 26 -2.61 -10.43 -3.00
CA TRP A 26 -1.49 -11.09 -2.35
C TRP A 26 -0.36 -11.24 -3.37
N ILE A 27 0.85 -10.86 -2.98
CA ILE A 27 2.00 -10.85 -3.88
C ILE A 27 3.17 -11.62 -3.28
N GLU A 28 4.01 -12.12 -4.18
CA GLU A 28 5.25 -12.80 -3.82
C GLU A 28 6.36 -11.78 -3.48
N LYS A 29 7.33 -12.24 -2.69
CA LYS A 29 8.45 -11.44 -2.17
C LYS A 29 9.25 -10.72 -3.24
N GLU A 30 9.32 -11.28 -4.45
CA GLU A 30 10.08 -10.72 -5.57
C GLU A 30 9.53 -9.36 -6.02
N ASN A 31 8.24 -9.10 -5.74
CA ASN A 31 7.55 -7.83 -6.04
C ASN A 31 7.64 -6.82 -4.87
N VAL A 32 8.29 -7.19 -3.77
CA VAL A 32 8.48 -6.33 -2.60
C VAL A 32 9.73 -5.47 -2.80
N GLY A 33 9.54 -4.16 -2.77
CA GLY A 33 10.61 -3.17 -2.93
C GLY A 33 11.22 -2.71 -1.61
N GLU A 34 11.70 -1.46 -1.60
CA GLU A 34 12.28 -0.84 -0.42
C GLU A 34 11.26 -0.70 0.72
N GLN A 35 11.73 -0.86 1.97
CA GLN A 35 10.91 -0.60 3.15
C GLN A 35 10.67 0.90 3.28
N LEU A 36 9.42 1.27 3.56
CA LEU A 36 8.99 2.65 3.71
C LEU A 36 8.97 3.04 5.19
N THR A 37 9.44 4.25 5.48
CA THR A 37 9.19 4.91 6.78
C THR A 37 7.77 5.46 6.82
N PHE A 38 7.24 5.69 8.03
CA PHE A 38 5.90 6.27 8.16
C PHE A 38 5.79 7.63 7.48
N ASP A 39 6.82 8.48 7.58
CA ASP A 39 6.87 9.77 6.88
C ASP A 39 6.78 9.61 5.36
N GLN A 40 7.47 8.62 4.78
CA GLN A 40 7.33 8.33 3.36
C GLN A 40 5.90 7.88 3.01
N ILE A 41 5.29 7.03 3.83
CA ILE A 41 3.89 6.60 3.65
C ILE A 41 2.94 7.82 3.65
N THR A 42 3.19 8.83 4.49
CA THR A 42 2.34 10.05 4.51
C THR A 42 2.32 10.81 3.20
N GLN A 43 3.39 10.69 2.39
CA GLN A 43 3.48 11.31 1.06
C GLN A 43 2.86 10.45 -0.05
N MET A 44 2.37 9.25 0.28
CA MET A 44 1.85 8.25 -0.67
C MET A 44 0.33 8.13 -0.63
N VAL A 45 -0.39 9.15 -0.15
CA VAL A 45 -1.87 9.16 -0.16
C VAL A 45 -2.39 8.97 -1.59
N ASN A 46 -3.39 8.10 -1.74
CA ASN A 46 -3.95 7.59 -2.99
C ASN A 46 -2.99 6.74 -3.86
N GLN A 47 -1.87 6.28 -3.30
CA GLN A 47 -0.96 5.35 -3.96
C GLN A 47 -1.03 3.97 -3.31
N LEU A 48 -0.59 2.96 -4.07
CA LEU A 48 -0.48 1.59 -3.60
C LEU A 48 0.86 1.37 -2.89
N ILE A 49 0.81 0.67 -1.77
CA ILE A 49 1.96 0.16 -1.03
C ILE A 49 1.73 -1.31 -0.70
N ILE A 50 2.76 -1.97 -0.21
CA ILE A 50 2.68 -3.33 0.29
C ILE A 50 2.68 -3.28 1.80
N MET A 51 1.75 -3.97 2.46
CA MET A 51 1.79 -4.23 3.88
C MET A 51 2.34 -5.63 4.13
N ASP A 52 3.25 -5.73 5.09
CA ASP A 52 3.73 -7.01 5.60
C ASP A 52 2.66 -7.65 6.49
N MET A 53 2.22 -8.85 6.12
CA MET A 53 1.28 -9.68 6.87
C MET A 53 1.94 -11.00 7.29
N SER A 54 3.28 -11.05 7.24
CA SER A 54 4.04 -12.26 7.51
C SER A 54 3.85 -12.75 8.94
N THR A 55 3.88 -14.06 9.07
CA THR A 55 3.88 -14.78 10.34
C THR A 55 5.21 -15.50 10.52
N VAL A 56 5.45 -16.07 11.71
CA VAL A 56 6.68 -16.84 11.98
C VAL A 56 6.87 -18.01 10.99
N SER A 57 5.78 -18.56 10.47
CA SER A 57 5.80 -19.72 9.57
C SER A 57 5.69 -19.38 8.09
N HIS A 58 5.35 -18.14 7.73
CA HIS A 58 5.12 -17.79 6.33
C HIS A 58 5.27 -16.30 6.06
N GLU A 59 5.91 -15.97 4.94
CA GLU A 59 6.00 -14.59 4.45
C GLU A 59 4.77 -14.27 3.59
N TRP A 60 4.02 -13.24 3.95
CA TRP A 60 2.81 -12.81 3.23
C TRP A 60 2.82 -11.31 3.04
N TYR A 61 2.61 -10.88 1.79
CA TYR A 61 2.62 -9.48 1.42
C TYR A 61 1.32 -9.14 0.72
N LYS A 62 0.68 -8.06 1.19
CA LYS A 62 -0.62 -7.64 0.66
C LYS A 62 -0.54 -6.22 0.12
N VAL A 63 -1.07 -6.02 -1.09
CA VAL A 63 -1.19 -4.69 -1.68
C VAL A 63 -2.34 -3.94 -1.03
N VAL A 64 -2.08 -2.70 -0.61
CA VAL A 64 -3.08 -1.81 -0.03
C VAL A 64 -2.94 -0.41 -0.62
N MET A 65 -4.03 0.35 -0.65
CA MET A 65 -4.03 1.76 -0.99
C MET A 65 -3.98 2.60 0.28
N VAL A 66 -3.06 3.55 0.36
CA VAL A 66 -3.03 4.56 1.42
C VAL A 66 -4.18 5.53 1.18
N GLU A 67 -5.22 5.51 2.03
CA GLU A 67 -6.37 6.41 1.85
C GLU A 67 -6.16 7.76 2.49
N ARG A 68 -5.64 7.78 3.72
CA ARG A 68 -5.37 9.01 4.47
C ARG A 68 -4.51 8.73 5.69
N ILE A 69 -3.90 9.80 6.21
CA ILE A 69 -3.31 9.82 7.55
C ILE A 69 -4.25 10.62 8.45
N VAL A 70 -4.59 10.08 9.61
CA VAL A 70 -5.43 10.76 10.61
C VAL A 70 -4.63 11.03 11.88
N MET A 71 -4.87 12.19 12.48
CA MET A 71 -4.38 12.52 13.81
C MET A 71 -5.36 11.99 14.85
N VAL A 72 -4.85 11.31 15.88
CA VAL A 72 -5.63 10.79 17.01
C VAL A 72 -5.00 11.22 18.34
N GLU A 73 -5.68 10.93 19.44
CA GLU A 73 -5.23 11.24 20.81
C GLU A 73 -4.80 12.71 20.98
N ASN A 74 -5.75 13.64 20.81
CA ASN A 74 -5.51 15.09 20.90
C ASN A 74 -4.38 15.60 20.00
N ASN A 75 -4.30 15.06 18.77
CA ASN A 75 -3.29 15.39 17.77
C ASN A 75 -1.85 15.04 18.16
N THR A 76 -1.66 14.01 18.99
CA THR A 76 -0.32 13.55 19.40
C THR A 76 0.15 12.33 18.62
N GLN A 77 -0.76 11.58 18.00
CA GLN A 77 -0.41 10.35 17.27
C GLN A 77 -0.96 10.37 15.85
N ARG A 78 -0.14 9.91 14.89
CA ARG A 78 -0.59 9.66 13.51
C ARG A 78 -1.01 8.21 13.33
N ARG A 79 -2.02 8.00 12.50
CA ARG A 79 -2.52 6.68 12.14
C ARG A 79 -2.72 6.60 10.64
N LEU A 80 -2.18 5.54 10.05
CA LEU A 80 -2.43 5.17 8.67
C LEU A 80 -3.85 4.58 8.57
N VAL A 81 -4.64 5.09 7.63
CA VAL A 81 -5.87 4.45 7.15
C VAL A 81 -5.62 3.94 5.74
N TYR A 82 -5.83 2.65 5.52
CA TYR A 82 -5.62 2.01 4.22
C TYR A 82 -6.81 1.16 3.79
N TYR A 83 -6.93 0.97 2.49
CA TYR A 83 -7.92 0.11 1.85
C TYR A 83 -7.25 -1.07 1.17
N ASP A 84 -7.74 -2.27 1.44
CA ASP A 84 -7.18 -3.53 0.95
C ASP A 84 -8.17 -4.31 0.06
N GLY A 85 -9.11 -3.61 -0.58
CA GLY A 85 -10.19 -4.25 -1.34
C GLY A 85 -11.39 -4.70 -0.46
N GLY A 86 -11.20 -4.85 0.86
CA GLY A 86 -12.20 -5.35 1.79
C GLY A 86 -13.29 -4.35 2.20
N LYS A 87 -14.37 -4.84 2.83
CA LYS A 87 -15.47 -3.96 3.27
C LYS A 87 -15.06 -2.94 4.34
N GLN A 88 -14.05 -3.26 5.15
CA GLN A 88 -13.57 -2.42 6.25
C GLN A 88 -12.19 -1.85 5.92
N ARG A 89 -11.88 -0.67 6.47
CA ARG A 89 -10.56 -0.05 6.32
C ARG A 89 -9.61 -0.56 7.38
N GLY A 90 -8.38 -0.83 6.95
CA GLY A 90 -7.28 -1.09 7.86
C GLY A 90 -6.82 0.21 8.53
N MET A 91 -6.40 0.10 9.78
CA MET A 91 -5.96 1.23 10.59
C MET A 91 -4.76 0.82 11.44
N VAL A 92 -3.64 1.51 11.31
CA VAL A 92 -2.39 1.18 12.02
C VAL A 92 -1.74 2.45 12.57
N ASN A 93 -1.45 2.48 13.88
CA ASN A 93 -0.75 3.59 14.49
C ASN A 93 0.70 3.66 14.00
N GLU A 94 1.20 4.89 13.84
CA GLU A 94 2.60 5.16 13.50
C GLU A 94 3.58 4.43 14.43
N MET A 95 3.28 4.35 15.73
CA MET A 95 4.17 3.69 16.70
C MET A 95 4.46 2.22 16.39
N TYR A 96 3.60 1.54 15.62
CA TYR A 96 3.86 0.15 15.23
C TYR A 96 4.87 0.05 14.09
N PHE A 97 5.17 1.13 13.36
CA PHE A 97 6.22 1.16 12.34
C PHE A 97 7.62 1.35 12.93
N ASP A 98 7.74 1.42 14.26
CA ASP A 98 9.02 1.39 14.96
C ASP A 98 9.53 -0.06 15.09
N GLU A 99 10.70 -0.33 14.49
CA GLU A 99 11.35 -1.66 14.50
C GLU A 99 11.75 -2.14 15.91
N THR A 100 11.77 -1.26 16.92
CA THR A 100 12.02 -1.65 18.31
C THR A 100 10.82 -2.31 18.99
N MET A 101 9.63 -2.26 18.37
CA MET A 101 8.43 -2.89 18.87
C MET A 101 8.52 -4.42 18.79
N ARG A 102 7.82 -5.11 19.71
CA ARG A 102 7.81 -6.60 19.74
C ARG A 102 7.29 -7.21 18.43
N PHE A 103 6.31 -6.55 17.81
CA PHE A 103 5.71 -6.95 16.54
C PHE A 103 5.53 -5.68 15.69
N PRO A 104 6.57 -5.26 14.97
CA PRO A 104 6.48 -4.05 14.15
C PRO A 104 5.63 -4.32 12.91
N ALA A 105 4.84 -3.32 12.53
CA ALA A 105 4.23 -3.25 11.22
C ALA A 105 5.28 -2.76 10.22
N ARG A 106 5.35 -3.41 9.05
CA ARG A 106 6.23 -3.00 7.97
C ARG A 106 5.43 -2.75 6.71
N ALA A 107 5.87 -1.76 5.96
CA ALA A 107 5.33 -1.47 4.64
C ALA A 107 6.45 -1.26 3.64
N TYR A 108 6.20 -1.57 2.39
CA TYR A 108 7.18 -1.54 1.32
C TYR A 108 6.61 -0.86 0.08
N ARG A 109 7.50 -0.31 -0.75
CA ARG A 109 7.16 0.14 -2.08
C ARG A 109 6.87 -1.06 -2.99
N LEU A 110 5.89 -0.94 -3.86
CA LEU A 110 5.71 -1.90 -4.96
C LEU A 110 6.92 -1.86 -5.90
N LYS A 111 7.48 -3.03 -6.20
CA LYS A 111 8.51 -3.17 -7.22
C LYS A 111 7.82 -3.34 -8.58
N GLY A 112 8.14 -2.43 -9.51
CA GLY A 112 7.68 -2.49 -10.90
C GLY A 112 8.45 -3.51 -11.71
#